data_AF-A0A6N9UY07-F1
#
_entry.id   AF-A0A6N9UY07-F1
#
_cell.length_a   1.000
_cell.length_b   1.000
_cell.length_c   1.000
_cell.angle_alpha   90.00
_cell.angle_beta   90.00
_cell.angle_gamma   90.00
#
_symmetry.space_group_name_H-M   'P 1'
#
loop_
_entity.id
_entity.type
_entity.pdbx_description
1 polymer ?
#
loop_
_entity_poly.entity_id
_entity_poly.type
_entity_poly.pdbx_seq_one_letter_code
_entity_poly.pdbx_strand_id
1 'polypeptide(L)' 'MSKAEDGRLDAVQAALAAEHAAVYGYGVVGGRIGEERLTEARAAYDAHRARRDALARDVRGL' A
#
# COMPACT_ATOMS: atom_id res chain seq x y z
N MET A 1 -7.49 20.34 15.89
CA MET A 1 -7.31 18.89 16.01
C MET A 1 -6.44 18.63 17.22
N SER A 2 -6.71 17.57 17.98
CA SER A 2 -5.86 17.16 19.09
C SER A 2 -4.51 16.67 18.55
N LYS A 3 -3.43 16.85 19.32
CA LYS A 3 -2.10 16.28 18.98
C LYS A 3 -2.16 14.77 18.69
N ALA A 4 -3.08 14.06 19.32
CA ALA A 4 -3.32 12.64 19.08
C ALA A 4 -3.98 12.37 17.71
N GLU A 5 -4.86 13.25 17.24
CA GLU A 5 -5.48 13.15 15.92
C GLU A 5 -4.46 13.45 14.82
N ASP A 6 -3.63 14.48 14.99
CA ASP A 6 -2.55 14.82 14.07
C ASP A 6 -1.55 13.66 13.94
N GLY A 7 -1.10 13.09 15.07
CA GLY A 7 -0.18 11.95 15.05
C GLY A 7 -0.79 10.68 14.42
N ARG A 8 -2.12 10.49 14.55
CA ARG A 8 -2.82 9.39 13.87
C ARG A 8 -2.89 9.64 12.36
N LEU A 9 -3.19 10.85 11.93
CA LEU A 9 -3.20 11.22 10.52
C LEU A 9 -1.83 11.01 9.88
N ASP A 10 -0.75 11.47 10.52
CA ASP A 10 0.62 11.28 10.06
C ASP A 10 0.98 9.80 9.90
N ALA A 11 0.61 8.96 10.87
CA ALA A 11 0.86 7.52 10.82
C ALA A 11 0.12 6.84 9.66
N VAL A 12 -1.16 7.17 9.43
CA VAL A 12 -1.94 6.60 8.33
C VAL A 12 -1.42 7.09 6.98
N GLN A 13 -1.01 8.35 6.86
CA GLN A 13 -0.39 8.87 5.64
C GLN A 13 0.97 8.21 5.35
N ALA A 14 1.79 7.96 6.37
CA ALA A 14 3.05 7.24 6.22
C ALA A 14 2.82 5.80 5.74
N ALA A 15 1.82 5.11 6.30
CA ALA A 15 1.43 3.78 5.84
C ALA A 15 0.93 3.79 4.39
N LEU A 16 0.11 4.79 4.01
CA LEU A 16 -0.39 4.93 2.64
C LEU A 16 0.77 5.15 1.64
N ALA A 17 1.77 5.95 2.01
CA ALA A 17 2.96 6.15 1.19
C ALA A 17 3.76 4.84 1.01
N ALA A 18 3.89 4.04 2.07
CA ALA A 18 4.54 2.73 1.99
C ALA A 18 3.78 1.77 1.06
N GLU A 19 2.45 1.75 1.11
CA GLU A 19 1.64 0.92 0.21
C GLU A 19 1.77 1.37 -1.26
N HIS A 20 1.90 2.67 -1.55
CA HIS A 20 2.22 3.14 -2.90
C HIS A 20 3.56 2.61 -3.40
N ALA A 21 4.59 2.67 -2.56
CA ALA A 21 5.92 2.16 -2.90
C ALA A 21 5.88 0.64 -3.16
N ALA A 22 5.14 -0.12 -2.35
CA ALA A 22 4.99 -1.56 -2.51
C ALA A 22 4.24 -1.93 -3.80
N VAL A 23 3.13 -1.25 -4.12
CA VAL A 23 2.38 -1.45 -5.38
C VAL A 23 3.29 -1.23 -6.59
N TYR A 24 4.07 -0.15 -6.59
CA TYR A 24 5.05 0.10 -7.65
C TYR A 24 6.11 -1.00 -7.71
N GLY A 25 6.69 -1.37 -6.57
CA GLY A 25 7.72 -2.42 -6.48
C GLY A 25 7.24 -3.77 -7.03
N TYR A 26 6.03 -4.21 -6.67
CA TYR A 26 5.49 -5.47 -7.17
C TYR A 26 5.11 -5.42 -8.66
N GLY A 27 4.70 -4.25 -9.19
CA GLY A 27 4.56 -4.07 -10.63
C GLY A 27 5.89 -4.25 -11.37
N VAL A 28 6.98 -3.71 -10.83
CA VAL A 28 8.34 -3.83 -11.35
C VAL A 28 8.87 -5.27 -11.27
N VAL A 29 8.59 -5.99 -10.16
CA VAL A 29 8.95 -7.40 -9.96
C VAL A 29 8.18 -8.30 -10.91
N GLY A 30 6.87 -8.09 -11.07
CA GLY A 30 6.03 -8.88 -11.97
C GLY A 30 6.49 -8.85 -13.43
N GLY A 31 7.12 -7.74 -13.88
CA GLY A 31 7.70 -7.63 -15.22
C GLY A 31 9.10 -8.26 -15.38
N ARG A 32 9.72 -8.74 -14.29
CA ARG A 32 11.10 -9.27 -14.29
C ARG A 32 11.22 -10.70 -13.78
N ILE A 33 10.25 -11.18 -13.00
CA ILE A 33 10.30 -12.49 -12.36
C ILE A 33 9.85 -13.60 -13.33
N GLY A 34 10.41 -14.81 -13.17
CA GLY A 34 10.01 -15.98 -13.95
C GLY A 34 8.58 -16.45 -13.63
N GLU A 35 8.00 -17.22 -14.55
CA GLU A 35 6.60 -17.65 -14.49
C GLU A 35 6.22 -18.38 -13.19
N GLU A 36 7.15 -19.17 -12.62
CA GLU A 36 6.94 -19.94 -11.39
C GLU A 36 6.49 -19.07 -10.21
N ARG A 37 6.94 -17.81 -10.15
CA ARG A 37 6.64 -16.89 -9.04
C ARG A 37 5.70 -15.75 -9.44
N LEU A 38 5.19 -15.78 -10.66
CA LEU A 38 4.30 -14.73 -11.17
C LEU A 38 2.99 -14.68 -10.39
N THR A 39 2.44 -15.83 -10.01
CA THR A 39 1.21 -15.92 -9.20
C THR A 39 1.40 -15.30 -7.81
N GLU A 40 2.53 -15.57 -7.15
CA GLU A 40 2.87 -14.96 -5.85
C GLU A 40 3.01 -13.44 -5.98
N ALA A 41 3.72 -12.96 -7.01
CA ALA A 41 3.92 -11.53 -7.24
C ALA A 41 2.59 -10.81 -7.51
N ARG A 42 1.68 -11.42 -8.28
CA ARG A 42 0.33 -10.89 -8.53
C ARG A 42 -0.51 -10.85 -7.25
N ALA A 43 -0.53 -11.92 -6.48
CA ALA A 43 -1.27 -11.97 -5.21
C ALA A 43 -0.77 -10.89 -4.23
N ALA A 44 0.55 -10.70 -4.14
CA ALA A 44 1.13 -9.64 -3.31
C ALA A 44 0.76 -8.24 -3.82
N TYR A 45 0.85 -8.02 -5.14
CA TYR A 45 0.43 -6.76 -5.78
C TYR A 45 -1.03 -6.42 -5.46
N ASP A 46 -1.95 -7.38 -5.62
CA ASP A 46 -3.37 -7.18 -5.35
C ASP A 46 -3.64 -6.90 -3.87
N ALA A 47 -2.93 -7.60 -2.96
CA ALA A 47 -3.03 -7.37 -1.52
C ALA A 47 -2.57 -5.96 -1.13
N HIS A 48 -1.46 -5.47 -1.71
CA HIS A 48 -0.98 -4.11 -1.49
C HIS A 48 -1.95 -3.06 -2.05
N ARG A 49 -2.56 -3.29 -3.23
CA ARG A 49 -3.59 -2.41 -3.76
C ARG A 49 -4.81 -2.33 -2.84
N ALA A 50 -5.30 -3.47 -2.34
CA ALA A 50 -6.44 -3.49 -1.44
C ALA A 50 -6.17 -2.72 -0.14
N ARG A 51 -4.97 -2.87 0.45
CA ARG A 51 -4.54 -2.11 1.64
C ARG A 51 -4.41 -0.61 1.36
N ARG A 52 -3.77 -0.23 0.24
CA ARG A 52 -3.68 1.17 -0.20
C ARG A 52 -5.08 1.80 -0.29
N ASP A 53 -6.02 1.11 -0.92
CA ASP A 53 -7.36 1.63 -1.12
C ASP A 53 -8.14 1.76 0.20
N ALA A 54 -7.87 0.88 1.19
CA ALA A 54 -8.38 1.01 2.54
C ALA A 54 -7.80 2.23 3.27
N LEU A 55 -6.47 2.37 3.29
CA LEU A 55 -5.81 3.51 3.93
C LEU A 55 -6.21 4.85 3.30
N ALA A 56 -6.41 4.89 1.97
CA ALA A 56 -6.89 6.08 1.29
C ALA A 56 -8.32 6.50 1.72
N ARG A 57 -9.17 5.55 2.13
CA ARG A 57 -10.47 5.86 2.74
C ARG A 57 -10.30 6.35 4.16
N ASP A 58 -9.43 5.72 4.95
CA ASP A 58 -9.17 6.10 6.33
C ASP A 58 -8.64 7.53 6.41
N VAL A 59 -7.69 7.93 5.57
CA VAL A 59 -7.19 9.32 5.50
C VAL A 59 -8.30 10.34 5.27
N ARG A 60 -9.34 10.00 4.48
CA ARG A 60 -10.47 10.92 4.21
C ARG A 60 -11.46 11.01 5.35
N GLY A 61 -11.47 10.01 6.24
CA GLY A 61 -12.35 9.93 7.40
C GLY A 61 -11.72 10.46 8.70
N LEU A 62 -10.45 10.88 8.65
CA LEU A 62 -9.69 11.53 9.72
C LEU A 62 -9.69 13.04 9.53
#